data_AF-A0A918IKE5-F1
#
_entry.id   AF-A0A918IKE5-F1
#
_cell.length_a   1.000
_cell.length_b   1.000
_cell.length_c   1.000
_cell.angle_alpha   90.00
_cell.angle_beta   90.00
_cell.angle_gamma   90.00
#
_symmetry.space_group_name_H-M   'P 1'
#
loop_
_entity.id
_entity.type
_entity.pdbx_description
1 polymer ?
#
loop_
_entity_poly.entity_id
_entity_poly.type
_entity_poly.pdbx_seq_one_letter_code
_entity_poly.pdbx_strand_id
1 'polypeptide(L)'
;MGASEPERIVELQAQVDQLKEAVASHAVVDQAIGMMVALGRVTPDEGWEVLKDVSQHTNIKLRNVAELILIWGRRGDIPPEIRVALEDALDRYGPTQVPGAWER
;
A
#
# COMPACT_ATOMS: atom_id res chain seq x y z
N MET A 1 30.59 20.33 25.04
CA MET A 1 31.47 19.53 24.16
C MET A 1 30.59 19.07 23.01
N GLY A 2 30.79 19.62 21.80
CA GLY A 2 30.04 19.16 20.63
C GLY A 2 30.52 17.77 20.26
N ALA A 3 29.59 16.88 19.91
CA ALA A 3 29.91 15.53 19.45
C ALA A 3 31.04 15.60 18.41
N SER A 4 32.05 14.77 18.60
CA SER A 4 33.15 14.65 17.66
C SER A 4 32.60 14.29 16.28
N GLU A 5 33.29 14.71 15.23
CA GLU A 5 32.94 14.40 13.84
C GLU A 5 32.62 12.90 13.62
N PRO A 6 33.36 11.92 14.19
CA PRO A 6 32.99 10.51 14.09
C PRO A 6 31.70 10.13 14.84
N GLU A 7 31.39 10.73 15.98
CA GLU A 7 30.14 10.47 16.72
C GLU A 7 28.91 10.94 15.92
N ARG A 8 29.01 12.10 15.26
CA ARG A 8 27.95 12.61 14.37
C ARG A 8 27.74 11.72 13.14
N ILE A 9 28.80 11.17 12.58
CA ILE A 9 28.71 10.24 11.45
C ILE A 9 27.96 8.96 11.86
N VAL A 10 28.27 8.40 13.03
CA VAL A 10 27.58 7.19 13.54
C VAL A 10 26.09 7.45 13.78
N GLU A 11 25.74 8.58 14.38
CA GLU A 11 24.35 8.95 14.67
C GLU A 11 23.53 9.17 13.39
N LEU A 12 24.11 9.83 12.38
CA LEU A 12 23.47 10.02 11.08
C LEU A 12 23.32 8.68 10.33
N GLN A 13 24.30 7.78 10.43
CA GLN A 13 24.22 6.47 9.81
C GLN A 13 23.08 5.64 10.42
N ALA A 14 22.93 5.64 11.74
CA ALA A 14 21.83 4.97 12.43
C ALA A 14 20.45 5.52 12.01
N GLN A 15 20.33 6.84 11.83
CA GLN A 15 19.09 7.46 11.34
C GLN A 15 18.79 7.07 9.89
N VAL A 16 19.80 7.03 9.03
CA VAL A 16 19.66 6.57 7.63
C VAL A 16 19.19 5.11 7.60
N ASP A 17 19.74 4.25 8.46
CA ASP A 17 19.38 2.84 8.49
C ASP A 17 17.96 2.62 9.02
N GLN A 18 17.54 3.35 10.07
CA GLN A 18 16.15 3.35 10.54
C GLN A 18 15.17 3.83 9.46
N LEU A 19 15.52 4.88 8.72
CA LEU A 19 14.67 5.39 7.64
C LEU A 19 14.58 4.38 6.49
N LYS A 20 15.70 3.74 6.11
CA LYS A 20 15.70 2.68 5.10
C LYS A 20 14.85 1.50 5.53
N GLU A 21 14.92 1.07 6.79
CA GLU A 21 14.06 0.02 7.33
C GLU A 21 12.59 0.41 7.28
N ALA A 22 12.24 1.64 7.65
CA ALA A 22 10.86 2.13 7.58
C ALA A 22 10.33 2.15 6.13
N VAL A 23 11.12 2.66 5.18
CA VAL A 23 10.75 2.67 3.76
C VAL A 23 10.65 1.25 3.20
N ALA A 24 11.59 0.37 3.52
CA ALA A 24 11.55 -1.04 3.10
C ALA A 24 10.35 -1.79 3.71
N SER A 25 9.96 -1.43 4.93
CA SER A 25 8.78 -1.96 5.61
C SER A 25 7.48 -1.60 4.87
N HIS A 26 7.41 -0.41 4.27
CA HIS A 26 6.21 0.06 3.58
C HIS A 26 6.16 -0.26 2.08
N ALA A 27 7.29 -0.60 1.45
CA ALA A 27 7.38 -0.84 0.00
C ALA A 27 6.35 -1.84 -0.56
N VAL A 28 6.02 -2.89 0.19
CA VAL A 28 5.01 -3.88 -0.21
C VAL A 28 3.60 -3.28 -0.25
N VAL A 29 3.30 -2.41 0.71
CA VAL A 29 2.00 -1.73 0.80
C VAL A 29 1.89 -0.67 -0.29
N ASP A 30 2.96 0.10 -0.54
CA ASP A 30 2.98 1.10 -1.61
C ASP A 30 2.78 0.46 -3.00
N GLN A 31 3.36 -0.72 -3.24
CA GLN A 31 3.14 -1.48 -4.48
C GLN A 31 1.70 -1.98 -4.59
N ALA A 32 1.10 -2.43 -3.47
CA ALA A 32 -0.31 -2.81 -3.43
C ALA A 32 -1.23 -1.63 -3.78
N ILE A 33 -0.97 -0.45 -3.21
CA ILE A 33 -1.68 0.79 -3.57
C ILE A 33 -1.54 1.07 -5.06
N GLY A 34 -0.34 0.93 -5.62
CA GLY A 34 -0.10 1.10 -7.05
C GLY A 34 -0.99 0.19 -7.93
N MET A 35 -1.19 -1.08 -7.55
CA MET A 35 -2.15 -1.94 -8.26
C MET A 35 -3.59 -1.51 -8.05
N MET A 36 -3.97 -1.04 -6.87
CA MET A 36 -5.32 -0.54 -6.63
C MET A 36 -5.64 0.65 -7.54
N VAL A 37 -4.69 1.57 -7.69
CA VAL A 37 -4.81 2.70 -8.62
C VAL A 37 -4.94 2.20 -10.07
N ALA A 38 -4.06 1.30 -10.50
CA ALA A 38 -4.03 0.83 -11.88
C ALA A 38 -5.24 -0.03 -12.28
N LEU A 39 -5.68 -0.94 -11.39
CA LEU A 39 -6.71 -1.94 -11.67
C LEU A 39 -8.08 -1.51 -11.15
N GLY A 40 -8.13 -0.96 -9.94
CA GLY A 40 -9.35 -0.49 -9.28
C GLY A 40 -9.78 0.91 -9.70
N ARG A 41 -8.93 1.66 -10.41
CA ARG A 41 -9.19 3.04 -10.87
C ARG A 41 -9.61 3.99 -9.74
N VAL A 42 -8.94 3.83 -8.61
CA VAL A 42 -9.06 4.70 -7.45
C VAL A 42 -7.83 5.62 -7.37
N THR A 43 -7.95 6.71 -6.64
CA THR A 43 -6.79 7.54 -6.28
C THR A 43 -5.86 6.80 -5.31
N PRO A 44 -4.60 7.24 -5.13
CA PRO A 44 -3.70 6.60 -4.16
C PRO A 44 -4.24 6.57 -2.73
N ASP A 45 -4.89 7.66 -2.29
CA ASP A 45 -5.48 7.76 -0.94
C ASP A 45 -6.66 6.78 -0.77
N GLU A 46 -7.51 6.65 -1.78
CA GLU A 46 -8.58 5.65 -1.81
C GLU A 46 -8.02 4.23 -1.88
N GLY A 47 -6.93 4.00 -2.64
CA GLY A 47 -6.25 2.72 -2.69
C GLY A 47 -5.72 2.29 -1.32
N TRP A 48 -5.22 3.22 -0.52
CA TRP A 48 -4.86 2.97 0.87
C TRP A 48 -6.08 2.61 1.73
N GLU A 49 -7.18 3.38 1.63
CA GLU A 49 -8.39 3.09 2.41
C GLU A 49 -9.02 1.75 2.01
N VAL A 50 -8.97 1.35 0.73
CA VAL A 50 -9.38 0.01 0.29
C VAL A 50 -8.57 -1.09 0.98
N LEU A 51 -7.24 -1.00 0.98
CA LEU A 51 -6.39 -2.02 1.62
C LEU A 51 -6.64 -2.10 3.13
N LYS A 52 -6.80 -0.95 3.78
CA LYS A 52 -7.10 -0.84 5.21
C LYS A 52 -8.45 -1.44 5.55
N ASP A 53 -9.45 -1.19 4.71
CA ASP A 53 -10.79 -1.71 4.89
C ASP A 53 -10.86 -3.24 4.73
N VAL A 54 -10.21 -3.77 3.70
CA VAL A 54 -10.07 -5.23 3.50
C VAL A 54 -9.36 -5.88 4.69
N SER A 55 -8.29 -5.25 5.18
CA SER A 55 -7.56 -5.72 6.37
C SER A 55 -8.46 -5.81 7.60
N GLN A 56 -9.31 -4.81 7.83
CA GLN A 56 -10.24 -4.79 8.96
C GLN A 56 -11.34 -5.83 8.83
N HIS A 57 -11.97 -5.94 7.66
CA HIS A 57 -13.07 -6.87 7.42
C HIS A 57 -12.64 -8.33 7.44
N THR A 58 -11.43 -8.63 7.00
CA THR A 58 -10.88 -9.99 6.99
C THR A 58 -10.10 -10.34 8.26
N ASN A 59 -9.84 -9.35 9.12
CA ASN A 59 -8.95 -9.47 10.28
C ASN A 59 -7.55 -10.02 9.92
N ILE A 60 -7.05 -9.66 8.74
CA ILE A 60 -5.71 -10.00 8.26
C ILE A 60 -4.85 -8.76 8.34
N LYS A 61 -3.59 -8.91 8.78
CA LYS A 61 -2.64 -7.79 8.83
C LYS A 61 -2.50 -7.13 7.45
N LEU A 62 -2.54 -5.79 7.42
CA LEU A 62 -2.46 -4.99 6.20
C LEU A 62 -1.32 -5.42 5.25
N ARG A 63 -0.13 -5.70 5.80
CA ARG A 63 1.01 -6.18 5.01
C ARG A 63 0.71 -7.49 4.28
N ASN A 64 0.06 -8.44 4.94
CA ASN A 64 -0.31 -9.71 4.33
C ASN A 64 -1.41 -9.52 3.27
N VAL A 65 -2.34 -8.60 3.51
CA VAL A 65 -3.32 -8.19 2.47
C VAL A 65 -2.58 -7.64 1.25
N ALA A 66 -1.63 -6.73 1.43
CA ALA A 66 -0.82 -6.18 0.34
C ALA A 66 -0.04 -7.27 -0.42
N GLU A 67 0.52 -8.26 0.27
CA GLU A 67 1.17 -9.42 -0.37
C GLU A 67 0.18 -10.27 -1.19
N LEU A 68 -1.03 -10.50 -0.68
CA LEU A 68 -2.09 -11.20 -1.42
C LEU A 68 -2.52 -10.42 -2.67
N ILE A 69 -2.61 -9.09 -2.59
CA ILE A 69 -2.88 -8.23 -3.75
C ILE A 69 -1.76 -8.34 -4.80
N LEU A 70 -0.48 -8.37 -4.38
CA LEU A 70 0.65 -8.58 -5.28
C LEU A 70 0.62 -9.95 -5.97
N ILE A 71 0.26 -11.00 -5.23
CA ILE A 71 0.11 -12.35 -5.78
C ILE A 71 -1.04 -12.37 -6.78
N TRP A 72 -2.17 -11.79 -6.41
CA TRP A 72 -3.34 -11.66 -7.28
C TRP A 72 -3.02 -10.89 -8.56
N GLY A 73 -2.37 -9.73 -8.49
CA GLY A 73 -1.97 -8.94 -9.66
C GLY A 73 -1.01 -9.68 -10.60
N ARG A 74 -0.22 -10.64 -10.09
CA ARG A 74 0.71 -11.43 -10.88
C ARG A 74 0.10 -12.71 -11.48
N ARG A 75 -0.77 -13.39 -10.72
CA ARG A 75 -1.21 -14.76 -11.03
C ARG A 75 -2.72 -14.89 -11.26
N GLY A 76 -3.50 -13.89 -10.85
CA GLY A 76 -4.97 -13.93 -10.85
C GLY A 76 -5.55 -14.69 -9.65
N ASP A 77 -4.72 -15.24 -8.78
CA ASP A 77 -5.17 -16.04 -7.63
C ASP A 77 -5.38 -15.17 -6.39
N ILE A 78 -6.59 -15.20 -5.83
CA ILE A 78 -6.92 -14.51 -4.58
C ILE A 78 -7.90 -15.36 -3.74
N PRO A 79 -7.70 -15.46 -2.41
CA PRO A 79 -8.66 -16.15 -1.55
C PRO A 79 -10.08 -15.55 -1.68
N PRO A 80 -11.14 -16.38 -1.71
CA PRO A 80 -12.51 -15.90 -1.90
C PRO A 80 -12.94 -14.82 -0.91
N GLU A 81 -12.57 -14.97 0.36
CA GLU A 81 -12.86 -14.02 1.44
C GLU A 81 -12.19 -12.65 1.22
N ILE A 82 -10.97 -12.64 0.65
CA ILE A 82 -10.28 -11.40 0.32
C ILE A 82 -10.91 -10.77 -0.91
N ARG A 83 -11.29 -11.58 -1.91
CA ARG A 83 -11.96 -11.08 -3.11
C ARG A 83 -13.25 -10.35 -2.78
N VAL A 84 -14.11 -10.97 -1.98
CA VAL A 84 -15.40 -10.37 -1.58
C VAL A 84 -15.15 -9.06 -0.82
N ALA A 85 -14.26 -9.06 0.16
CA ALA A 85 -13.93 -7.85 0.91
C ALA A 85 -13.34 -6.75 0.00
N LEU A 86 -12.53 -7.13 -0.99
CA LEU A 86 -11.91 -6.21 -1.95
C LEU A 86 -12.94 -5.60 -2.90
N GLU A 87 -13.86 -6.41 -3.42
CA GLU A 87 -14.99 -5.96 -4.25
C GLU A 87 -15.88 -4.99 -3.45
N ASP A 88 -16.27 -5.36 -2.23
CA ASP A 88 -17.08 -4.51 -1.35
C ASP A 88 -16.38 -3.18 -1.02
N ALA A 89 -15.06 -3.21 -0.82
CA ALA A 89 -14.28 -2.00 -0.56
C ALA A 89 -14.16 -1.13 -1.81
N LEU A 90 -13.89 -1.73 -2.98
CA LEU A 90 -13.82 -1.01 -4.25
C LEU A 90 -15.15 -0.37 -4.62
N ASP A 91 -16.28 -1.02 -4.34
CA ASP A 91 -17.61 -0.43 -4.57
C ASP A 91 -17.88 0.76 -3.65
N ARG A 92 -17.30 0.77 -2.45
CA ARG A 92 -17.40 1.89 -1.50
C ARG A 92 -16.49 3.06 -1.87
N TYR A 93 -15.33 2.79 -2.47
CA TYR A 93 -14.30 3.78 -2.75
C TYR A 93 -14.08 4.08 -4.25
N GLY A 94 -14.84 3.45 -5.16
CA GLY A 94 -14.65 3.59 -6.61
C GLY A 94 -15.92 3.96 -7.40
N PRO A 95 -15.80 4.41 -8.67
CA PRO A 95 -14.63 5.01 -9.31
C PRO A 95 -14.60 6.54 -9.16
N THR A 96 -13.44 7.08 -8.83
CA THR A 96 -13.16 8.53 -8.83
C THR A 96 -12.70 8.92 -10.24
N GLN A 97 -13.55 9.69 -10.92
CA GLN A 97 -13.31 10.42 -12.18
C GLN A 97 -12.10 9.91 -13.01
N VAL A 98 -12.35 9.02 -13.97
CA VAL A 98 -11.32 8.60 -14.94
C VAL A 98 -10.77 9.85 -15.64
N PRO A 99 -9.45 10.10 -15.64
CA PRO A 99 -8.86 11.17 -16.46
C PRO A 99 -9.29 10.98 -17.93
N GLY A 100 -10.01 11.95 -18.49
CA GLY A 100 -10.59 11.90 -19.86
C GLY A 100 -12.07 11.49 -19.94
N ALA A 101 -12.76 11.19 -18.83
CA ALA A 101 -14.19 10.89 -18.86
C ALA A 101 -15.10 12.08 -19.22
N TRP A 102 -14.57 13.30 -19.19
CA TRP A 102 -15.30 14.54 -19.50
C TRP A 102 -15.17 14.98 -20.97
N GLU A 103 -14.50 14.21 -21.84
CA GLU A 103 -14.29 14.55 -23.26
C GLU A 103 -15.24 13.81 -24.23
N ARG A 104 -16.49 13.52 -23.84
CA ARG A 104 -17.53 13.00 -24.76
C ARG A 104 -18.63 14.00 -25.04
#